data_AF-A0A928NJ54-F1
#
_entry.id   AF-A0A928NJ54-F1
#
_cell.length_a   1.000
_cell.length_b   1.000
_cell.length_c   1.000
_cell.angle_alpha   90.00
_cell.angle_beta   90.00
_cell.angle_gamma   90.00
#
_symmetry.space_group_name_H-M   'P 1'
#
loop_
_entity.id
_entity.type
_entity.pdbx_description
1 polymer ?
#
loop_
_entity_poly.entity_id
_entity_poly.type
_entity_poly.pdbx_seq_one_letter_code
_entity_poly.pdbx_strand_id
1 'polypeptide(L)'
;MRISKQTKEFKSDISEPCVYEIYNTVSGKRYIGFTGEPKSRFAEHYYSLRKGNHNLEDMQADFNAGDEFEIKCLCKVDTKFYGRENRAVESLFILHYDSVEQGYNKNYNQPNKVNAQMAIQKYAEYIIECLRNNDISFSLEITP
;
A
#
# COMPACT_ATOMS: atom_id res chain seq x y z
N MET A 1 -14.62 -15.77 33.98
CA MET A 1 -15.19 -15.27 32.71
C MET A 1 -14.05 -14.75 31.84
N ARG A 2 -13.54 -15.59 30.92
CA ARG A 2 -12.50 -15.18 29.96
C ARG A 2 -13.21 -14.44 28.83
N ILE A 3 -13.07 -13.12 28.79
CA ILE A 3 -13.46 -12.34 27.62
C ILE A 3 -12.48 -12.75 26.53
N SER A 4 -12.94 -13.56 25.57
CA SER A 4 -12.20 -13.80 24.34
C SER A 4 -12.08 -12.47 23.62
N LYS A 5 -10.90 -11.83 23.70
CA LYS A 5 -10.55 -10.73 22.79
C LYS A 5 -10.63 -11.32 21.39
N GLN A 6 -11.70 -11.03 20.69
CA GLN A 6 -11.84 -11.33 19.26
C GLN A 6 -10.64 -10.64 18.60
N THR A 7 -9.70 -11.42 18.08
CA THR A 7 -8.55 -10.89 17.36
C THR A 7 -9.11 -10.20 16.13
N LYS A 8 -9.10 -8.86 16.11
CA LYS A 8 -9.32 -8.07 14.89
C LYS A 8 -8.11 -8.29 13.98
N GLU A 9 -7.93 -9.51 13.45
CA GLU A 9 -6.94 -9.77 12.41
C GLU A 9 -7.35 -9.05 11.13
N PHE A 10 -6.37 -8.61 10.34
CA PHE A 10 -6.64 -8.22 8.96
C PHE A 10 -7.13 -9.46 8.20
N LYS A 11 -8.44 -9.58 7.98
CA LYS A 11 -8.96 -10.54 7.03
C LYS A 11 -8.59 -10.07 5.63
N SER A 12 -7.72 -10.81 4.97
CA SER A 12 -7.33 -10.55 3.59
C SER A 12 -7.29 -11.88 2.84
N ASP A 13 -8.15 -12.00 1.83
CA ASP A 13 -8.16 -13.13 0.90
C ASP A 13 -7.07 -13.01 -0.19
N ILE A 14 -6.21 -11.99 -0.09
CA ILE A 14 -5.11 -11.75 -1.02
C ILE A 14 -4.03 -12.81 -0.78
N SER A 15 -3.85 -13.68 -1.77
CA SER A 15 -2.81 -14.71 -1.79
C SER A 15 -1.70 -14.45 -2.80
N GLU A 16 -1.90 -13.48 -3.70
CA GLU A 16 -0.99 -13.21 -4.81
C GLU A 16 -0.17 -11.93 -4.60
N PRO A 17 1.09 -11.91 -5.09
CA PRO A 17 1.94 -10.73 -5.11
C PRO A 17 1.23 -9.50 -5.68
N CYS A 18 1.31 -8.39 -4.96
CA CYS A 18 0.58 -7.19 -5.33
C CYS A 18 1.17 -5.91 -4.75
N VAL A 19 0.80 -4.80 -5.38
CA VAL A 19 0.68 -3.52 -4.70
C VAL A 19 -0.65 -3.52 -3.96
N TYR A 20 -0.62 -3.17 -2.68
CA TYR A 20 -1.76 -3.18 -1.77
C TYR A 20 -1.93 -1.83 -1.08
N GLU A 21 -3.12 -1.59 -0.56
CA GLU A 21 -3.37 -0.53 0.41
C GLU A 21 -3.70 -1.10 1.79
N ILE A 22 -3.31 -0.36 2.84
CA ILE A 22 -3.91 -0.42 4.18
C ILE A 22 -4.68 0.89 4.36
N TYR A 23 -6.00 0.82 4.38
CA TYR A 23 -6.91 1.95 4.43
C TYR A 23 -7.51 2.09 5.83
N ASN A 24 -7.31 3.24 6.47
CA ASN A 24 -8.03 3.59 7.70
C ASN A 24 -9.44 4.05 7.32
N THR A 25 -10.46 3.28 7.69
CA THR A 25 -11.86 3.55 7.34
C THR A 25 -12.46 4.72 8.12
N VAL A 26 -11.81 5.17 9.20
CA VAL A 26 -12.21 6.30 10.03
C VAL A 26 -11.64 7.60 9.50
N SER A 27 -10.33 7.68 9.29
CA SER A 27 -9.65 8.92 8.87
C SER A 27 -9.56 9.10 7.35
N GLY A 28 -9.72 8.02 6.57
CA GLY A 28 -9.53 8.04 5.12
C GLY A 28 -8.06 7.98 4.67
N LYS A 29 -7.11 7.92 5.62
CA LYS A 29 -5.67 7.80 5.31
C LYS A 29 -5.34 6.44 4.70
N ARG A 30 -4.37 6.42 3.78
CA ARG A 30 -3.89 5.22 3.09
C ARG A 30 -2.41 5.01 3.31
N TYR A 31 -2.01 3.76 3.47
CA TYR A 31 -0.65 3.30 3.23
C TYR A 31 -0.64 2.44 1.97
N ILE A 32 0.27 2.73 1.05
CA ILE A 32 0.49 1.94 -0.16
C ILE A 32 1.79 1.17 0.01
N GLY A 33 1.77 -0.12 -0.29
CA GLY A 33 2.96 -0.97 -0.21
C GLY A 33 2.97 -2.02 -1.31
N PHE A 34 4.13 -2.61 -1.55
CA PHE A 34 4.30 -3.79 -2.39
C PHE A 34 4.68 -5.01 -1.55
N THR A 35 4.22 -6.20 -1.96
CA THR A 35 4.68 -7.47 -1.39
C THR A 35 4.69 -8.61 -2.39
N GLY A 36 5.71 -9.47 -2.31
CA GLY A 36 5.75 -10.78 -2.95
C GLY A 36 5.07 -11.88 -2.13
N GLU A 37 4.89 -11.67 -0.83
CA GLU A 37 4.34 -12.64 0.11
C GLU A 37 3.25 -11.97 0.97
N PRO A 38 2.01 -11.82 0.44
CA PRO A 38 0.94 -11.08 1.11
C PRO A 38 0.66 -11.57 2.53
N LYS A 39 0.57 -12.89 2.73
CA LYS A 39 0.26 -13.49 4.03
C LYS A 39 1.27 -13.10 5.11
N SER A 40 2.58 -13.24 4.84
CA SER A 40 3.62 -12.85 5.81
C SER A 40 3.59 -11.36 6.05
N ARG A 41 3.52 -10.56 4.97
CA ARG A 41 3.56 -9.10 5.06
C ARG A 41 2.44 -8.52 5.91
N PHE A 42 1.21 -9.02 5.74
CA PHE A 42 0.06 -8.50 6.50
C PHE A 42 0.09 -8.98 7.95
N ALA A 43 0.57 -10.20 8.20
CA ALA A 43 0.80 -10.69 9.56
C ALA A 43 1.86 -9.84 10.29
N GLU A 44 2.94 -9.44 9.60
CA GLU A 44 3.98 -8.56 10.14
C GLU A 44 3.42 -7.18 10.51
N HIS A 45 2.71 -6.52 9.59
CA HIS A 45 2.06 -5.23 9.86
C HIS A 45 1.15 -5.33 11.09
N TYR A 46 0.26 -6.31 11.11
CA TYR A 46 -0.65 -6.53 12.23
C TYR A 46 0.08 -6.78 13.54
N TYR A 47 1.07 -7.67 13.51
CA TYR A 47 1.86 -8.02 14.68
C TYR A 47 2.56 -6.79 15.25
N SER A 48 3.18 -5.98 14.40
CA SER A 48 3.88 -4.76 14.82
C SER A 48 2.93 -3.71 15.40
N LEU A 49 1.79 -3.46 14.75
CA LEU A 49 0.76 -2.55 15.26
C LEU A 49 0.25 -3.00 16.63
N ARG A 50 -0.05 -4.29 16.79
CA ARG A 50 -0.49 -4.87 18.06
C ARG A 50 0.58 -4.79 19.15
N LYS A 51 1.86 -4.80 18.77
CA LYS A 51 3.00 -4.68 19.69
C LYS A 51 3.37 -3.24 20.01
N GLY A 52 2.76 -2.25 19.35
CA GLY A 52 3.10 -0.85 19.57
C GLY A 52 4.45 -0.46 18.98
N ASN A 53 4.98 -1.22 18.02
CA ASN A 53 6.31 -1.00 17.46
C ASN A 53 6.32 -0.87 15.93
N HIS A 54 5.18 -0.52 15.34
CA HIS A 54 5.10 -0.26 13.92
C HIS A 54 5.93 0.99 13.55
N ASN A 55 6.65 0.93 12.44
CA ASN A 55 7.58 1.99 12.02
C ASN A 55 6.88 3.26 11.51
N LEU A 56 5.60 3.17 11.19
CA LEU A 56 4.74 4.31 10.86
C LEU A 56 4.01 4.77 12.12
N GLU A 57 4.54 5.80 12.77
CA GLU A 57 4.07 6.30 14.07
C GLU A 57 2.61 6.78 14.01
N ASP A 58 2.23 7.49 12.95
CA ASP A 58 0.85 7.96 12.77
C ASP A 58 -0.14 6.80 12.62
N MET A 59 0.22 5.77 11.85
CA MET A 59 -0.60 4.56 11.73
C MET A 59 -0.70 3.82 13.07
N GLN A 60 0.40 3.77 13.83
CA GLN A 60 0.43 3.18 15.16
C GLN A 60 -0.48 3.94 16.13
N ALA A 61 -0.47 5.27 16.08
CA ALA A 61 -1.32 6.13 16.90
C ALA A 61 -2.81 5.92 16.58
N ASP A 62 -3.17 5.94 15.30
CA ASP A 62 -4.54 5.71 14.83
C ASP A 62 -5.02 4.29 15.23
N PHE A 63 -4.17 3.27 15.08
CA PHE A 63 -4.47 1.91 15.56
C PHE A 63 -4.68 1.84 17.08
N ASN A 64 -3.85 2.54 17.86
CA ASN A 64 -3.99 2.59 19.32
C ASN A 64 -5.26 3.34 19.76
N ALA A 65 -5.73 4.31 18.97
CA ALA A 65 -6.99 5.01 19.19
C ALA A 65 -8.21 4.11 18.93
N GLY A 66 -8.02 2.96 18.28
CA GLY A 66 -9.06 1.99 17.99
C GLY A 66 -9.65 2.12 16.58
N ASP A 67 -9.01 2.88 15.70
CA ASP A 67 -9.44 3.02 14.31
C ASP A 67 -9.48 1.66 13.60
N GLU A 68 -10.38 1.57 12.63
CA GLU A 68 -10.56 0.38 11.82
C GLU A 68 -9.79 0.48 10.51
N PHE A 69 -9.20 -0.63 10.09
CA PHE A 69 -8.33 -0.68 8.92
C PHE A 69 -8.71 -1.85 8.02
N GLU A 70 -8.69 -1.62 6.71
CA GLU A 70 -8.93 -2.62 5.67
C GLU A 70 -7.67 -2.80 4.81
N ILE A 71 -7.44 -4.02 4.31
CA ILE A 71 -6.38 -4.29 3.35
C ILE A 71 -7.00 -4.68 2.01
N LYS A 72 -6.53 -4.06 0.93
CA LYS A 72 -6.97 -4.37 -0.44
C LYS A 72 -5.79 -4.52 -1.38
N CYS A 73 -5.89 -5.48 -2.29
CA CYS A 73 -4.97 -5.59 -3.43
C CYS A 73 -5.39 -4.53 -4.44
N LEU A 74 -4.51 -3.57 -4.72
CA LEU A 74 -4.74 -2.54 -5.71
C LEU A 74 -4.37 -3.04 -7.10
N CYS A 75 -3.23 -3.73 -7.23
CA CYS A 75 -2.76 -4.24 -8.51
C CYS A 75 -1.91 -5.48 -8.27
N LYS A 76 -2.31 -6.63 -8.83
CA LYS A 76 -1.45 -7.82 -8.86
C LYS A 76 -0.26 -7.54 -9.75
N VAL A 77 0.91 -8.03 -9.37
CA VAL A 77 2.15 -7.84 -10.12
C VAL A 77 2.89 -9.15 -10.29
N ASP A 78 3.65 -9.28 -11.38
CA ASP A 78 4.48 -10.46 -11.59
C ASP A 78 5.76 -10.34 -10.75
N THR A 79 6.04 -11.40 -10.00
CA THR A 79 7.21 -11.53 -9.14
C THR A 79 8.50 -11.73 -9.91
N LYS A 80 8.44 -12.06 -11.19
CA LYS A 80 9.62 -12.06 -12.05
C LYS A 80 10.27 -10.67 -12.14
N PHE A 81 9.54 -9.60 -11.81
CA PHE A 81 9.97 -8.21 -11.88
C PHE A 81 10.09 -7.52 -10.51
N TYR A 82 10.60 -8.21 -9.47
CA TYR A 82 10.90 -7.65 -8.13
C TYR A 82 11.81 -6.39 -8.09
N GLY A 83 12.17 -5.83 -9.23
CA GLY A 83 13.05 -4.68 -9.40
C GLY A 83 12.34 -3.32 -9.34
N ARG A 84 12.74 -2.45 -10.27
CA ARG A 84 12.36 -1.03 -10.29
C ARG A 84 10.97 -0.81 -10.89
N GLU A 85 10.51 -1.78 -11.67
CA GLU A 85 9.23 -1.84 -12.35
C GLU A 85 8.08 -1.94 -11.34
N ASN A 86 8.10 -2.94 -10.44
CA ASN A 86 7.08 -3.08 -9.39
C ASN A 86 7.06 -1.88 -8.43
N ARG A 87 8.23 -1.28 -8.13
CA ARG A 87 8.30 -0.05 -7.35
C ARG A 87 7.68 1.15 -8.07
N ALA A 88 7.75 1.21 -9.40
CA ALA A 88 7.11 2.26 -10.17
C ALA A 88 5.58 2.12 -10.17
N VAL A 89 5.06 0.89 -10.17
CA VAL A 89 3.62 0.63 -9.93
C VAL A 89 3.23 1.10 -8.53
N GLU A 90 4.03 0.81 -7.49
CA GLU A 90 3.76 1.31 -6.14
C GLU A 90 3.80 2.84 -6.08
N SER A 91 4.81 3.48 -6.70
CA SER A 91 4.90 4.94 -6.82
C SER A 91 3.69 5.56 -7.52
N LEU A 92 3.12 4.90 -8.54
CA LEU A 92 1.89 5.34 -9.20
C LEU A 92 0.75 5.48 -8.19
N PHE A 93 0.49 4.45 -7.41
CA PHE A 93 -0.60 4.46 -6.44
C PHE A 93 -0.33 5.41 -5.27
N ILE A 94 0.92 5.54 -4.83
CA ILE A 94 1.31 6.56 -3.82
C ILE A 94 0.95 7.96 -4.32
N LEU A 95 1.27 8.30 -5.58
CA LEU A 95 0.95 9.60 -6.15
C LEU A 95 -0.55 9.80 -6.35
N HIS A 96 -1.24 8.78 -6.85
CA HIS A 96 -2.68 8.86 -7.11
C HIS A 96 -3.50 9.11 -5.84
N TYR A 97 -3.14 8.45 -4.74
CA TYR A 97 -3.80 8.61 -3.45
C TYR A 97 -3.20 9.69 -2.57
N ASP A 98 -2.17 10.39 -3.06
CA ASP A 98 -1.40 11.38 -2.32
C ASP A 98 -0.95 10.89 -0.92
N SER A 99 -0.56 9.61 -0.83
CA SER A 99 -0.45 8.91 0.45
C SER A 99 0.78 9.30 1.28
N VAL A 100 1.65 10.17 0.75
CA VAL A 100 2.75 10.81 1.48
C VAL A 100 2.26 12.04 2.22
N GLU A 101 1.48 12.89 1.57
CA GLU A 101 1.01 14.16 2.15
C GLU A 101 -0.30 13.97 2.94
N GLN A 102 -1.16 13.04 2.52
CA GLN A 102 -2.50 12.79 3.09
C GLN A 102 -2.65 11.38 3.68
N GLY A 103 -1.57 10.59 3.73
CA GLY A 103 -1.61 9.20 4.15
C GLY A 103 -0.52 8.84 5.16
N TYR A 104 -0.11 7.58 5.13
CA TYR A 104 0.88 7.02 6.05
C TYR A 104 2.25 6.75 5.40
N ASN A 105 2.38 6.88 4.08
CA ASN A 105 3.67 6.67 3.42
C ASN A 105 4.65 7.78 3.82
N LYS A 106 5.89 7.43 4.10
CA LYS A 106 6.94 8.43 4.43
C LYS A 106 7.65 9.00 3.20
N ASN A 107 7.50 8.36 2.04
CA ASN A 107 8.13 8.75 0.78
C ASN A 107 7.46 8.05 -0.42
N TYR A 108 7.90 8.43 -1.62
CA TYR A 108 7.32 8.00 -2.90
C TYR A 108 8.03 6.75 -3.51
N ASN A 109 8.80 5.99 -2.73
CA ASN A 109 9.81 5.01 -3.20
C ASN A 109 10.93 5.59 -4.07
N GLN A 110 10.98 6.91 -4.13
CA GLN A 110 11.98 7.72 -4.82
C GLN A 110 12.38 8.88 -3.92
N PRO A 111 13.52 9.55 -4.19
CA PRO A 111 13.99 10.66 -3.36
C PRO A 111 12.96 11.79 -3.19
N ASN A 112 12.09 12.01 -4.18
CA ASN A 112 11.02 13.00 -4.14
C ASN A 112 9.94 12.70 -5.20
N LYS A 113 8.87 13.50 -5.18
CA LYS A 113 7.72 13.42 -6.10
C LYS A 113 8.11 13.46 -7.58
N VAL A 114 9.06 14.33 -7.96
CA VAL A 114 9.53 14.45 -9.35
C VAL A 114 10.21 13.16 -9.82
N ASN A 115 11.07 12.57 -9.00
CA ASN A 115 11.72 11.30 -9.33
C ASN A 115 10.70 10.14 -9.42
N ALA A 116 9.62 10.18 -8.63
CA ALA A 116 8.52 9.22 -8.74
C ALA A 116 7.79 9.35 -10.09
N GLN A 117 7.48 10.58 -10.52
CA GLN A 117 6.89 10.84 -11.84
C GLN A 117 7.82 10.37 -12.98
N MET A 118 9.13 10.63 -12.87
CA MET A 118 10.11 10.15 -13.86
C MET A 118 10.20 8.62 -13.90
N ALA A 119 10.15 7.95 -12.74
CA ALA A 119 10.14 6.49 -12.68
C ALA A 119 8.88 5.91 -13.34
N ILE A 120 7.72 6.49 -13.07
CA ILE A 120 6.44 6.09 -13.69
C ILE A 120 6.51 6.26 -15.20
N GLN A 121 7.01 7.41 -15.70
CA GLN A 121 7.18 7.63 -17.14
C GLN A 121 8.15 6.61 -17.75
N LYS A 122 9.27 6.34 -17.08
CA LYS A 122 10.28 5.38 -17.55
C LYS A 122 9.73 3.95 -17.69
N TYR A 123 8.82 3.54 -16.80
CA TYR A 123 8.23 2.20 -16.80
C TYR A 123 6.75 2.20 -17.23
N ALA A 124 6.32 3.20 -17.99
CA ALA A 124 4.92 3.41 -18.34
C ALA A 124 4.31 2.21 -19.07
N GLU A 125 5.04 1.58 -20.00
CA GLU A 125 4.56 0.41 -20.75
C GLU A 125 4.22 -0.75 -19.81
N TYR A 126 5.13 -1.08 -18.89
CA TYR A 126 4.91 -2.11 -17.88
C TYR A 126 3.75 -1.77 -16.95
N ILE A 127 3.67 -0.52 -16.49
CA ILE A 127 2.57 -0.05 -15.64
C ILE A 127 1.24 -0.22 -16.36
N ILE A 128 1.14 0.22 -17.62
CA ILE A 128 -0.09 0.10 -18.42
C ILE A 128 -0.49 -1.36 -18.58
N GLU A 129 0.48 -2.25 -18.83
CA GLU A 129 0.22 -3.70 -18.90
C GLU A 129 -0.30 -4.25 -17.57
N CYS A 130 0.32 -3.91 -16.44
CA CYS A 130 -0.15 -4.30 -15.12
C CYS A 130 -1.57 -3.81 -14.87
N LEU A 131 -1.87 -2.54 -15.14
CA LEU A 131 -3.21 -1.98 -14.94
C LEU A 131 -4.25 -2.71 -15.80
N ARG A 132 -3.94 -2.97 -17.07
CA ARG A 132 -4.82 -3.69 -17.99
C ARG A 132 -5.10 -5.12 -17.52
N ASN A 133 -4.07 -5.85 -17.07
CA ASN A 133 -4.21 -7.23 -16.59
C ASN A 133 -5.01 -7.34 -15.29
N ASN A 134 -5.23 -6.21 -14.60
CA ASN A 134 -6.04 -6.13 -13.38
C ASN A 134 -7.38 -5.40 -13.61
N ASP A 135 -7.75 -5.12 -14.86
CA ASP A 135 -8.96 -4.36 -15.24
C ASP A 135 -9.06 -2.99 -14.56
N ILE A 136 -7.92 -2.34 -14.32
CA ILE A 136 -7.85 -1.04 -13.65
C ILE A 136 -7.82 0.07 -14.70
N SER A 137 -8.79 0.96 -14.65
CA SER A 137 -8.79 2.19 -15.43
C SER A 137 -8.22 3.34 -14.59
N PHE A 138 -7.26 4.07 -15.17
CA PHE A 138 -6.57 5.16 -14.48
C PHE A 138 -6.57 6.44 -15.31
N SER A 139 -6.88 7.56 -14.68
CA SER A 139 -6.63 8.90 -15.21
C SER A 139 -5.69 9.62 -14.26
N LEU A 140 -4.43 9.78 -14.66
CA LEU A 140 -3.50 10.67 -13.97
C LEU A 140 -3.67 12.06 -14.55
N GLU A 141 -4.28 12.97 -13.79
CA GLU A 141 -4.16 14.39 -14.09
C GLU A 141 -2.73 14.81 -13.70
N ILE A 142 -1.87 14.96 -14.69
CA ILE A 142 -0.55 15.56 -14.50
C ILE A 142 -0.76 17.07 -14.53
N THR A 143 -0.95 17.68 -13.37
CA THR A 143 -0.91 19.14 -13.26
C THR A 143 0.54 19.61 -13.50
N PRO A 144 0.76 20.59 -14.41
CA PRO A 144 2.09 21.11 -14.73
C PRO A 144 2.80 21.76 -13.54
#